data_AF-A0A943EP14-F1
#
_entry.id   AF-A0A943EP14-F1
#
_cell.length_a   1.000
_cell.length_b   1.000
_cell.length_c   1.000
_cell.angle_alpha   90.00
_cell.angle_beta   90.00
_cell.angle_gamma   90.00
#
_symmetry.space_group_name_H-M   'P 1'
#
loop_
_entity.id
_entity.type
_entity.pdbx_description
1 polymer ?
#
loop_
_entity_poly.entity_id
_entity_poly.type
_entity_poly.pdbx_seq_one_letter_code
_entity_poly.pdbx_strand_id
1 'polypeptide(L)'
;MEEYSFDDLKYLQVPLPEELLKLKWFGDFERMNKIIEMKLSKDISIGLKKRLIHEQEIIKRMPKEYPLSYQEALDICCDKFIDFKEEELIQLQDENAVEWIFINGKPQFRSDFFDNILKTRNDYVKRLRNKNEIESRENNFKLLNDTMHEIKEKGRLTYHFHLKTGIILNDEVPKKARVHLPLPLENCQVSNFKLLKTIPEYKSLNNGDYPQRTIYFEGDKKEYYVEYEYDNTIEYVDLDVNKVSKSQPTFYLHEQAPHIVFTPYIKELAKEIVKDETNNLIKAKLIYEYITTHVTYSFVRNYYTIPNIPEYGALGGKGDCGIQALLFITLCRCVSIPATWQAGLYVTPYDIGNHDWARFYVAPYGWLYADCSFGGSAYRNGDMERWQYYFGHLDPFRMPANSDYQFDLFPTKKFIRQDPYDNQTGEAEYEERGLYLDDYQLHLEVVEIIKR
;
A
#
# COMPACT_ATOMS: atom_id res chain seq x y z
N MET A 1 -26.64 -14.64 7.89
CA MET A 1 -25.21 -14.32 8.05
C MET A 1 -25.12 -13.22 9.09
N GLU A 2 -24.16 -13.29 10.00
CA GLU A 2 -23.84 -12.16 10.89
C GLU A 2 -23.32 -11.03 9.98
N GLU A 3 -23.84 -9.80 10.13
CA GLU A 3 -23.33 -8.66 9.36
C GLU A 3 -21.87 -8.40 9.73
N TYR A 4 -21.04 -8.12 8.73
CA TYR A 4 -19.62 -7.79 8.94
C TYR A 4 -19.53 -6.46 9.69
N SER A 5 -18.76 -6.42 10.78
CA SER A 5 -18.38 -5.18 11.44
C SER A 5 -16.94 -4.83 11.09
N PHE A 6 -16.70 -3.58 10.70
CA PHE A 6 -15.36 -3.08 10.43
C PHE A 6 -14.41 -3.27 11.63
N ASP A 7 -14.95 -3.18 12.86
CA ASP A 7 -14.22 -3.40 14.11
C ASP A 7 -13.71 -4.85 14.30
N ASP A 8 -14.21 -5.81 13.51
CA ASP A 8 -13.78 -7.20 13.61
C ASP A 8 -12.36 -7.43 13.04
N LEU A 9 -11.80 -6.48 12.26
CA LEU A 9 -10.45 -6.59 11.70
C LEU A 9 -9.37 -6.89 12.75
N LYS A 10 -9.53 -6.40 13.98
CA LYS A 10 -8.61 -6.68 15.10
C LYS A 10 -8.43 -8.18 15.38
N TYR A 11 -9.41 -9.01 15.05
CA TYR A 11 -9.33 -10.46 15.27
C TYR A 11 -8.36 -11.15 14.32
N LEU A 12 -7.83 -10.48 13.28
CA LEU A 12 -6.71 -11.00 12.48
C LEU A 12 -5.46 -11.29 13.34
N GLN A 13 -5.30 -10.63 14.49
CA GLN A 13 -4.22 -10.92 15.44
C GLN A 13 -4.34 -12.27 16.15
N VAL A 14 -5.54 -12.86 16.18
CA VAL A 14 -5.72 -14.17 16.82
C VAL A 14 -4.99 -15.20 15.96
N PRO A 15 -4.08 -16.01 16.53
CA PRO A 15 -3.37 -17.02 15.77
C PRO A 15 -4.34 -18.11 15.26
N LEU A 16 -4.00 -18.71 14.12
CA LEU A 16 -4.73 -19.87 13.62
C LEU A 16 -4.43 -21.11 14.46
N PRO A 17 -5.42 -22.00 14.65
CA PRO A 17 -5.18 -23.37 15.07
C PRO A 17 -4.12 -24.06 14.19
N GLU A 18 -3.26 -24.86 14.81
CA GLU A 18 -2.09 -25.48 14.16
C GLU A 18 -2.47 -26.35 12.94
N GLU A 19 -3.58 -27.08 13.02
CA GLU A 19 -4.08 -27.91 11.92
C GLU A 19 -4.50 -27.08 10.70
N LEU A 20 -4.98 -25.85 10.90
CA LEU A 20 -5.32 -24.94 9.81
C LEU A 20 -4.05 -24.32 9.21
N LEU A 21 -3.04 -24.02 10.04
CA LEU A 21 -1.73 -23.55 9.55
C LEU A 21 -1.06 -24.58 8.65
N LYS A 22 -1.11 -25.87 9.02
CA LYS A 22 -0.57 -26.98 8.20
C LYS A 22 -1.19 -27.00 6.81
N LEU A 23 -2.52 -26.84 6.72
CA LEU A 23 -3.23 -26.82 5.44
C LEU A 23 -2.96 -25.54 4.64
N LYS A 24 -2.89 -24.39 5.33
CA LYS A 24 -2.57 -23.11 4.72
C LYS A 24 -1.20 -23.14 4.04
N TRP A 25 -0.17 -23.63 4.73
CA TRP A 25 1.18 -23.70 4.17
C TRP A 25 1.36 -24.80 3.13
N PHE A 26 0.53 -25.85 3.14
CA PHE A 26 0.48 -26.82 2.06
C PHE A 26 -0.34 -26.33 0.85
N GLY A 27 -1.20 -25.32 1.04
CA GLY A 27 -2.08 -24.80 0.01
C GLY A 27 -3.32 -25.65 -0.27
N ASP A 28 -3.77 -26.46 0.71
CA ASP A 28 -5.04 -27.23 0.61
C ASP A 28 -6.20 -26.38 1.15
N PHE A 29 -6.51 -25.32 0.41
CA PHE A 29 -7.51 -24.31 0.77
C PHE A 29 -8.94 -24.88 0.80
N GLU A 30 -9.24 -25.87 -0.04
CA GLU A 30 -10.56 -26.52 -0.07
C GLU A 30 -10.82 -27.29 1.24
N ARG A 31 -9.88 -28.15 1.63
CA ARG A 31 -9.99 -28.88 2.91
C ARG A 31 -9.94 -27.94 4.10
N MET A 32 -9.12 -26.90 4.04
CA MET A 32 -9.04 -25.87 5.07
C MET A 32 -10.41 -25.21 5.27
N ASN A 33 -11.09 -24.80 4.19
CA ASN A 33 -12.43 -24.22 4.27
C ASN A 33 -13.45 -25.19 4.91
N LYS A 34 -13.45 -26.47 4.50
CA LYS A 34 -14.31 -27.50 5.10
C LYS A 34 -14.11 -27.64 6.61
N ILE A 35 -12.86 -27.62 7.08
CA ILE A 35 -12.55 -27.70 8.52
C ILE A 35 -12.98 -26.42 9.25
N ILE A 36 -12.85 -25.26 8.62
CA ILE A 36 -13.36 -24.00 9.17
C ILE A 36 -14.88 -24.06 9.34
N GLU A 37 -15.64 -24.50 8.33
CA GLU A 37 -17.10 -24.67 8.42
C GLU A 37 -17.51 -25.65 9.54
N MET A 38 -16.78 -26.76 9.68
CA MET A 38 -16.97 -27.71 10.77
C MET A 38 -16.67 -27.12 12.16
N LYS A 39 -15.79 -26.13 12.28
CA LYS A 39 -15.51 -25.43 13.54
C LYS A 39 -16.55 -24.36 13.82
N LEU A 40 -16.97 -23.61 12.81
CA LEU A 40 -17.98 -22.55 12.92
C LEU A 40 -19.37 -23.10 13.30
N SER A 41 -19.65 -24.37 13.02
CA SER A 41 -20.87 -25.07 13.46
C SER A 41 -20.83 -25.57 14.91
N LYS A 42 -19.70 -25.44 15.61
CA LYS A 42 -19.54 -25.82 17.01
C LYS A 42 -19.60 -24.60 17.92
N ASP A 43 -19.77 -24.86 19.21
CA ASP A 43 -19.59 -23.84 20.25
C ASP A 43 -18.08 -23.54 20.43
N ILE A 44 -17.65 -22.41 19.88
CA ILE A 44 -16.28 -21.90 19.95
C ILE A 44 -16.31 -20.45 20.44
N SER A 45 -15.18 -19.97 20.98
CA SER A 45 -15.10 -18.59 21.45
C SER A 45 -15.35 -17.58 20.32
N ILE A 46 -15.94 -16.43 20.67
CA ILE A 46 -16.26 -15.36 19.72
C ILE A 46 -15.01 -14.90 18.95
N GLY A 47 -13.88 -14.73 19.65
CA GLY A 47 -12.62 -14.34 19.01
C GLY A 47 -12.14 -15.33 17.96
N LEU A 48 -12.24 -16.64 18.25
CA LEU A 48 -11.90 -17.68 17.27
C LEU A 48 -12.91 -17.67 16.11
N LYS A 49 -14.20 -17.52 16.38
CA LYS A 49 -15.24 -17.43 15.34
C LYS A 49 -14.94 -16.30 14.35
N LYS A 50 -14.67 -15.08 14.84
CA LYS A 50 -14.33 -13.92 14.01
C LYS A 50 -13.04 -14.14 13.22
N ARG A 51 -12.00 -14.67 13.87
CA ARG A 51 -10.74 -15.05 13.20
C ARG A 51 -10.95 -16.05 12.06
N LEU A 52 -11.80 -17.06 12.25
CA LEU A 52 -12.07 -18.07 11.23
C LEU A 52 -12.88 -17.50 10.05
N ILE A 53 -13.82 -16.59 10.30
CA ILE A 53 -14.54 -15.87 9.22
C ILE A 53 -13.57 -15.07 8.35
N HIS A 54 -12.63 -14.35 8.96
CA HIS A 54 -11.56 -13.69 8.22
C HIS A 54 -10.70 -14.68 7.43
N GLU A 55 -10.39 -15.85 8.00
CA GLU A 55 -9.61 -16.85 7.28
C GLU A 55 -10.32 -17.39 6.04
N GLN A 56 -11.64 -17.62 6.09
CA GLN A 56 -12.41 -18.04 4.91
C GLN A 56 -12.28 -17.05 3.78
N GLU A 57 -12.29 -15.76 4.10
CA GLU A 57 -12.11 -14.70 3.11
C GLU A 57 -10.67 -14.66 2.57
N ILE A 58 -9.66 -14.86 3.43
CA ILE A 58 -8.25 -14.91 3.03
C ILE A 58 -8.00 -16.07 2.05
N ILE A 59 -8.45 -17.27 2.37
CA ILE A 59 -8.21 -18.47 1.53
C ILE A 59 -9.03 -18.46 0.24
N LYS A 60 -10.07 -17.64 0.18
CA LYS A 60 -10.84 -17.38 -1.05
C LYS A 60 -10.10 -16.44 -2.00
N ARG A 61 -9.42 -15.42 -1.47
CA ARG A 61 -8.69 -14.41 -2.25
C ARG A 61 -7.33 -14.92 -2.71
N MET A 62 -6.56 -15.48 -1.78
CA MET A 62 -5.14 -15.78 -1.96
C MET A 62 -4.83 -16.60 -3.22
N PRO A 63 -5.50 -17.73 -3.53
CA PRO A 63 -5.12 -18.57 -4.69
C PRO A 63 -5.23 -17.84 -6.04
N LYS A 64 -6.15 -16.89 -6.16
CA LYS A 64 -6.40 -16.15 -7.40
C LYS A 64 -5.24 -15.23 -7.78
N GLU A 65 -4.48 -14.77 -6.80
CA GLU A 65 -3.33 -13.90 -7.01
C GLU A 65 -2.12 -14.68 -7.55
N TYR A 66 -2.08 -16.01 -7.39
CA TYR A 66 -0.96 -16.87 -7.77
C TYR A 66 -1.33 -17.86 -8.89
N PRO A 67 -1.62 -17.38 -10.12
CA PRO A 67 -2.07 -18.23 -11.21
C PRO A 67 -0.93 -18.97 -11.93
N LEU A 68 0.33 -18.58 -11.70
CA LEU A 68 1.46 -19.06 -12.49
C LEU A 68 2.12 -20.26 -11.84
N SER A 69 2.14 -21.39 -12.55
CA SER A 69 2.93 -22.53 -12.13
C SER A 69 4.43 -22.24 -12.24
N TYR A 70 5.24 -23.07 -11.57
CA TYR A 70 6.69 -22.98 -11.66
C TYR A 70 7.22 -23.04 -13.09
N GLN A 71 6.66 -23.93 -13.93
CA GLN A 71 7.09 -24.03 -15.33
C GLN A 71 6.73 -22.77 -16.12
N GLU A 72 5.53 -22.22 -15.93
CA GLU A 72 5.12 -20.98 -16.61
C GLU A 72 5.98 -19.80 -16.18
N ALA A 73 6.31 -19.69 -14.89
CA ALA A 73 7.22 -18.66 -14.39
C ALA A 73 8.63 -18.80 -14.98
N LEU A 74 9.14 -20.04 -15.10
CA LEU A 74 10.43 -20.32 -15.74
C LEU A 74 10.41 -19.97 -17.23
N ASP A 75 9.35 -20.33 -17.95
CA ASP A 75 9.21 -20.06 -19.38
C ASP A 75 9.16 -18.55 -19.65
N ILE A 76 8.44 -17.78 -18.82
CA ILE A 76 8.41 -16.31 -18.89
C ILE A 76 9.83 -15.73 -18.75
N CYS A 77 10.59 -16.17 -17.75
CA CYS A 77 11.95 -15.68 -17.55
C CYS A 77 12.90 -16.07 -18.69
N CYS A 78 12.82 -17.31 -19.19
CA CYS A 78 13.63 -17.81 -20.31
C CYS A 78 13.34 -17.08 -21.63
N ASP A 79 12.07 -16.73 -21.87
CA ASP A 79 11.67 -15.92 -23.03
C ASP A 79 12.22 -14.50 -22.93
N LYS A 80 12.06 -13.85 -21.76
CA LYS A 80 12.33 -12.43 -21.60
C LYS A 80 13.78 -12.05 -21.33
N PHE A 81 14.55 -12.92 -20.66
CA PHE A 81 15.95 -12.69 -20.34
C PHE A 81 16.91 -13.45 -21.27
N ILE A 82 18.10 -12.90 -21.44
CA ILE A 82 19.20 -13.56 -22.14
C ILE A 82 19.85 -14.56 -21.17
N ASP A 83 19.99 -15.81 -21.64
CA ASP A 83 20.66 -16.92 -20.95
C ASP A 83 20.17 -17.18 -19.52
N PHE A 84 18.87 -16.99 -19.26
CA PHE A 84 18.27 -17.30 -17.96
C PHE A 84 18.26 -18.81 -17.69
N LYS A 85 18.60 -19.20 -16.46
CA LYS A 85 18.64 -20.62 -16.05
C LYS A 85 17.66 -20.91 -14.94
N GLU A 86 17.25 -22.17 -14.84
CA GLU A 86 16.32 -22.63 -13.79
C GLU A 86 16.86 -22.36 -12.39
N GLU A 87 18.17 -22.51 -12.16
CA GLU A 87 18.78 -22.24 -10.86
C GLU A 87 18.60 -20.78 -10.42
N GLU A 88 18.42 -19.85 -11.36
CA GLU A 88 18.15 -18.45 -11.04
C GLU A 88 16.74 -18.24 -10.51
N LEU A 89 15.74 -18.99 -11.00
CA LEU A 89 14.38 -18.94 -10.46
C LEU A 89 14.33 -19.52 -9.04
N ILE A 90 15.05 -20.63 -8.82
CA ILE A 90 15.21 -21.23 -7.48
C ILE A 90 15.86 -20.20 -6.53
N GLN A 91 16.94 -19.56 -6.96
CA GLN A 91 17.60 -18.53 -6.16
C GLN A 91 16.67 -17.35 -5.84
N LEU A 92 15.91 -16.84 -6.82
CA LEU A 92 14.92 -15.77 -6.58
C LEU A 92 13.83 -16.19 -5.58
N GLN A 93 13.44 -17.47 -5.60
CA GLN A 93 12.48 -18.03 -4.64
C GLN A 93 13.08 -18.13 -3.23
N ASP A 94 14.30 -18.67 -3.11
CA ASP A 94 15.02 -18.87 -1.84
C ASP A 94 15.42 -17.54 -1.18
N GLU A 95 15.78 -16.53 -1.98
CA GLU A 95 16.03 -15.15 -1.53
C GLU A 95 14.74 -14.40 -1.18
N ASN A 96 13.56 -15.02 -1.35
CA ASN A 96 12.27 -14.39 -1.18
C ASN A 96 12.06 -13.16 -2.10
N ALA A 97 12.81 -13.06 -3.21
CA ALA A 97 12.79 -11.91 -4.12
C ALA A 97 11.50 -11.84 -4.97
N VAL A 98 10.79 -12.95 -5.09
CA VAL A 98 9.48 -13.07 -5.79
C VAL A 98 8.40 -13.59 -4.84
N GLU A 99 7.15 -13.22 -5.08
CA GLU A 99 6.00 -13.73 -4.30
C GLU A 99 5.57 -15.10 -4.82
N TRP A 100 5.50 -16.08 -3.91
CA TRP A 100 5.08 -17.43 -4.21
C TRP A 100 4.36 -18.06 -3.01
N ILE A 101 3.50 -19.05 -3.28
CA ILE A 101 2.85 -19.91 -2.27
C ILE A 101 2.83 -21.35 -2.76
N PHE A 102 2.49 -22.28 -1.86
CA PHE A 102 2.04 -23.60 -2.29
C PHE A 102 0.54 -23.57 -2.63
N ILE A 103 0.18 -24.26 -3.71
CA ILE A 103 -1.19 -24.72 -3.99
C ILE A 103 -1.12 -26.24 -4.14
N ASN A 104 -1.72 -26.97 -3.21
CA ASN A 104 -1.66 -28.44 -3.13
C ASN A 104 -0.22 -29.00 -3.21
N GLY A 105 0.71 -28.39 -2.46
CA GLY A 105 2.11 -28.79 -2.39
C GLY A 105 2.96 -28.43 -3.61
N LYS A 106 2.42 -27.70 -4.58
CA LYS A 106 3.16 -27.20 -5.76
C LYS A 106 3.38 -25.70 -5.66
N PRO A 107 4.61 -25.19 -5.93
CA PRO A 107 4.86 -23.76 -5.92
C PRO A 107 4.09 -23.06 -7.05
N GLN A 108 3.51 -21.92 -6.73
CA GLN A 108 2.77 -21.03 -7.63
C GLN A 108 3.21 -19.59 -7.36
N PHE A 109 3.36 -18.81 -8.43
CA PHE A 109 3.89 -17.46 -8.41
C PHE A 109 2.79 -16.45 -8.71
N ARG A 110 2.95 -15.25 -8.16
CA ARG A 110 2.00 -14.18 -8.36
C ARG A 110 2.00 -13.70 -9.82
N SER A 111 0.87 -13.21 -10.31
CA SER A 111 0.69 -12.82 -11.72
C SER A 111 1.70 -11.78 -12.24
N ASP A 112 2.19 -10.89 -11.38
CA ASP A 112 3.12 -9.80 -11.67
C ASP A 112 4.57 -10.10 -11.20
N PHE A 113 4.91 -11.37 -10.94
CA PHE A 113 6.22 -11.73 -10.39
C PHE A 113 7.38 -11.23 -11.26
N PHE A 114 7.19 -11.22 -12.58
CA PHE A 114 8.19 -10.77 -13.54
C PHE A 114 8.42 -9.27 -13.45
N ASP A 115 7.35 -8.47 -13.36
CA ASP A 115 7.43 -7.03 -13.17
C ASP A 115 8.13 -6.67 -11.86
N ASN A 116 7.91 -7.48 -10.81
CA ASN A 116 8.64 -7.35 -9.55
C ASN A 116 10.16 -7.57 -9.73
N ILE A 117 10.59 -8.56 -10.53
CA ILE A 117 12.02 -8.76 -10.86
C ILE A 117 12.57 -7.52 -11.59
N LEU A 118 11.86 -7.04 -12.61
CA LEU A 118 12.29 -5.85 -13.37
C LEU A 118 12.42 -4.60 -12.50
N LYS A 119 11.54 -4.45 -11.50
CA LYS A 119 11.54 -3.29 -10.60
C LYS A 119 12.68 -3.31 -9.57
N THR A 120 13.25 -4.48 -9.27
CA THR A 120 14.09 -4.66 -8.08
C THR A 120 15.48 -5.22 -8.36
N ARG A 121 15.67 -5.92 -9.49
CA ARG A 121 16.90 -6.64 -9.82
C ARG A 121 17.60 -6.06 -11.05
N ASN A 122 18.44 -5.05 -10.82
CA ASN A 122 19.18 -4.34 -11.87
C ASN A 122 20.13 -5.24 -12.67
N ASP A 123 20.62 -6.33 -12.08
CA ASP A 123 21.40 -7.39 -12.72
C ASP A 123 20.59 -8.15 -13.79
N TYR A 124 19.31 -8.43 -13.56
CA TYR A 124 18.43 -9.04 -14.56
C TYR A 124 17.98 -8.05 -15.62
N VAL A 125 17.69 -6.81 -15.24
CA VAL A 125 17.36 -5.73 -16.19
C VAL A 125 18.45 -5.57 -17.25
N LYS A 126 19.74 -5.74 -16.91
CA LYS A 126 20.85 -5.70 -17.88
C LYS A 126 20.71 -6.76 -18.98
N ARG A 127 20.18 -7.95 -18.66
CA ARG A 127 19.95 -9.07 -19.57
C ARG A 127 18.55 -9.12 -20.20
N LEU A 128 17.70 -8.13 -19.96
CA LEU A 128 16.38 -8.04 -20.58
C LEU A 128 16.49 -7.87 -22.11
N ARG A 129 15.76 -8.70 -22.87
CA ARG A 129 15.77 -8.65 -24.35
C ARG A 129 15.15 -7.38 -24.91
N ASN A 130 14.03 -6.93 -24.36
CA ASN A 130 13.32 -5.73 -24.80
C ASN A 130 13.49 -4.58 -23.80
N LYS A 131 14.36 -3.62 -24.11
CA LYS A 131 14.65 -2.48 -23.22
C LYS A 131 13.53 -1.45 -23.14
N ASN A 132 12.56 -1.47 -24.05
CA ASN A 132 11.46 -0.52 -24.03
C ASN A 132 10.57 -0.72 -22.77
N GLU A 133 10.59 -1.91 -22.17
CA GLU A 133 9.83 -2.22 -20.94
C GLU A 133 10.28 -1.42 -19.70
N ILE A 134 11.43 -0.73 -19.75
CA ILE A 134 11.95 0.09 -18.64
C ILE A 134 12.06 1.59 -18.95
N GLU A 135 11.68 2.04 -20.15
CA GLU A 135 11.88 3.43 -20.57
C GLU A 135 11.09 4.44 -19.72
N SER A 136 9.82 4.14 -19.43
CA SER A 136 8.96 4.95 -18.55
C SER A 136 9.60 5.16 -17.16
N ARG A 137 10.22 4.10 -16.62
CA ARG A 137 10.88 4.15 -15.30
C ARG A 137 12.06 5.12 -15.28
N GLU A 138 12.93 5.07 -16.29
CA GLU A 138 14.10 5.96 -16.34
C GLU A 138 13.69 7.42 -16.55
N ASN A 139 12.68 7.66 -17.39
CA ASN A 139 12.09 8.99 -17.57
C ASN A 139 11.47 9.52 -16.27
N ASN A 140 10.78 8.66 -15.53
CA ASN A 140 10.23 9.01 -14.22
C ASN A 140 11.32 9.34 -13.19
N PHE A 141 12.43 8.58 -13.17
CA PHE A 141 13.57 8.90 -12.30
C PHE A 141 14.19 10.27 -12.61
N LYS A 142 14.30 10.60 -13.90
CA LYS A 142 14.76 11.93 -14.31
C LYS A 142 13.81 13.02 -13.82
N LEU A 143 12.50 12.84 -14.01
CA LEU A 143 11.48 13.79 -13.54
C LEU A 143 11.58 14.03 -12.03
N LEU A 144 11.73 12.96 -11.23
CA LEU A 144 11.88 13.06 -9.79
C LEU A 144 13.14 13.84 -9.38
N ASN A 145 14.27 13.59 -10.05
CA ASN A 145 15.53 14.28 -9.75
C ASN A 145 15.45 15.77 -10.11
N ASP A 146 14.98 16.09 -11.32
CA ASP A 146 14.82 17.46 -11.79
C ASP A 146 13.85 18.24 -10.86
N THR A 147 12.76 17.59 -10.44
CA THR A 147 11.78 18.16 -9.50
C THR A 147 12.35 18.40 -8.11
N MET A 148 13.11 17.44 -7.57
CA MET A 148 13.80 17.58 -6.29
C MET A 148 14.75 18.78 -6.30
N HIS A 149 15.57 18.92 -7.35
CA HIS A 149 16.50 20.05 -7.46
C HIS A 149 15.75 21.39 -7.54
N GLU A 150 14.66 21.45 -8.30
CA GLU A 150 13.84 22.66 -8.42
C GLU A 150 13.19 23.06 -7.08
N ILE A 151 12.69 22.08 -6.30
CA ILE A 151 12.15 22.33 -4.96
C ILE A 151 13.22 22.88 -4.01
N LYS A 152 14.43 22.30 -4.04
CA LYS A 152 15.56 22.78 -3.21
C LYS A 152 15.99 24.20 -3.61
N GLU A 153 16.03 24.51 -4.90
CA GLU A 153 16.44 25.83 -5.41
C GLU A 153 15.40 26.91 -5.09
N LYS A 154 14.12 26.63 -5.35
CA LYS A 154 13.03 27.62 -5.24
C LYS A 154 12.40 27.66 -3.85
N GLY A 155 12.65 26.67 -3.01
CA GLY A 155 12.05 26.52 -1.68
C GLY A 155 10.62 25.97 -1.69
N ARG A 156 9.95 25.91 -2.85
CA ARG A 156 8.63 25.31 -3.03
C ARG A 156 8.37 24.95 -4.49
N LEU A 157 7.46 24.02 -4.74
CA LEU A 157 6.93 23.75 -6.07
C LEU A 157 5.47 23.31 -6.03
N THR A 158 4.69 23.77 -7.00
CA THR A 158 3.27 23.45 -7.14
C THR A 158 3.00 22.81 -8.50
N TYR A 159 2.21 21.74 -8.50
CA TYR A 159 1.63 21.18 -9.71
C TYR A 159 0.11 21.21 -9.63
N HIS A 160 -0.52 21.51 -10.76
CA HIS A 160 -1.95 21.36 -10.99
C HIS A 160 -2.22 20.04 -11.71
N PHE A 161 -3.23 19.32 -11.25
CA PHE A 161 -3.65 18.03 -11.78
C PHE A 161 -5.13 18.09 -12.14
N HIS A 162 -5.48 17.51 -13.29
CA HIS A 162 -6.85 17.24 -13.71
C HIS A 162 -6.96 15.74 -14.02
N LEU A 163 -7.75 15.03 -13.24
CA LEU A 163 -7.89 13.58 -13.32
C LEU A 163 -9.34 13.17 -13.54
N LYS A 164 -9.50 12.00 -14.16
CA LYS A 164 -10.75 11.27 -14.21
C LYS A 164 -10.51 9.84 -13.73
N THR A 165 -11.12 9.49 -12.61
CA THR A 165 -10.99 8.15 -12.00
C THR A 165 -12.34 7.46 -11.90
N GLY A 166 -12.36 6.13 -11.85
CA GLY A 166 -13.61 5.40 -11.76
C GLY A 166 -13.46 3.89 -11.77
N ILE A 167 -14.62 3.23 -11.70
CA ILE A 167 -14.76 1.79 -11.86
C ILE A 167 -15.83 1.45 -12.90
N ILE A 168 -15.61 0.39 -13.65
CA ILE A 168 -16.54 -0.17 -14.63
C ILE A 168 -16.88 -1.58 -14.16
N LEU A 169 -18.13 -1.80 -13.75
CA LEU A 169 -18.59 -3.10 -13.28
C LEU A 169 -18.68 -4.11 -14.43
N ASN A 170 -18.36 -5.37 -14.17
CA ASN A 170 -18.55 -6.44 -15.15
C ASN A 170 -20.04 -6.75 -15.35
N ASP A 171 -20.40 -7.33 -16.49
CA ASP A 171 -21.82 -7.60 -16.86
C ASP A 171 -22.53 -8.58 -15.92
N GLU A 172 -21.75 -9.41 -15.20
CA GLU A 172 -22.23 -10.39 -14.23
C GLU A 172 -22.62 -9.75 -12.89
N VAL A 173 -22.19 -8.51 -12.64
CA VAL A 173 -22.51 -7.79 -11.40
C VAL A 173 -23.93 -7.25 -11.46
N PRO A 174 -24.77 -7.51 -10.44
CA PRO A 174 -26.12 -6.95 -10.40
C PRO A 174 -26.11 -5.44 -10.50
N LYS A 175 -27.11 -4.90 -11.22
CA LYS A 175 -27.12 -3.49 -11.60
C LYS A 175 -27.08 -2.55 -10.38
N LYS A 176 -27.75 -2.88 -9.27
CA LYS A 176 -27.84 -2.02 -8.09
C LYS A 176 -26.57 -2.09 -7.23
N ALA A 177 -25.58 -1.29 -7.58
CA ALA A 177 -24.31 -1.19 -6.87
C ALA A 177 -24.23 0.06 -5.99
N ARG A 178 -23.40 -0.05 -4.95
CA ARG A 178 -23.00 0.98 -4.02
C ARG A 178 -21.50 1.12 -4.15
N VAL A 179 -21.03 2.29 -4.59
CA VAL A 179 -19.65 2.51 -5.03
C VAL A 179 -19.06 3.68 -4.27
N HIS A 180 -17.84 3.51 -3.78
CA HIS A 180 -17.06 4.56 -3.14
C HIS A 180 -15.82 4.81 -3.99
N LEU A 181 -15.69 6.01 -4.55
CA LEU A 181 -14.51 6.44 -5.29
C LEU A 181 -13.67 7.41 -4.44
N PRO A 182 -12.33 7.28 -4.39
CA PRO A 182 -11.48 8.15 -3.60
C PRO A 182 -11.37 9.56 -4.19
N LEU A 183 -11.19 10.55 -3.32
CA LEU A 183 -10.99 11.94 -3.70
C LEU A 183 -9.81 12.56 -2.94
N PRO A 184 -9.13 13.58 -3.51
CA PRO A 184 -8.05 14.30 -2.84
C PRO A 184 -8.49 14.86 -1.50
N LEU A 185 -7.69 14.77 -0.45
CA LEU A 185 -7.89 15.46 0.82
C LEU A 185 -7.63 16.96 0.64
N GLU A 186 -8.31 17.81 1.41
CA GLU A 186 -8.16 19.28 1.35
C GLU A 186 -7.43 19.86 2.57
N ASN A 187 -7.07 19.02 3.55
CA ASN A 187 -6.40 19.43 4.80
C ASN A 187 -4.91 19.03 4.86
N CYS A 188 -4.28 18.82 3.71
CA CYS A 188 -2.92 18.33 3.59
C CYS A 188 -2.10 19.18 2.59
N GLN A 189 -1.25 18.57 1.78
CA GLN A 189 -0.46 19.26 0.73
C GLN A 189 -1.29 19.71 -0.49
N VAL A 190 -2.60 19.44 -0.49
CA VAL A 190 -3.52 19.73 -1.59
C VAL A 190 -4.34 20.99 -1.31
N SER A 191 -4.56 21.79 -2.36
CA SER A 191 -5.41 22.99 -2.35
C SER A 191 -6.17 23.12 -3.67
N ASN A 192 -7.11 24.07 -3.75
CA ASN A 192 -7.89 24.36 -4.96
C ASN A 192 -8.60 23.14 -5.57
N PHE A 193 -9.02 22.19 -4.74
CA PHE A 193 -9.82 21.05 -5.19
C PHE A 193 -11.13 21.54 -5.82
N LYS A 194 -11.44 21.03 -7.02
CA LYS A 194 -12.76 21.20 -7.64
C LYS A 194 -13.25 19.87 -8.19
N LEU A 195 -14.46 19.51 -7.79
CA LEU A 195 -15.22 18.44 -8.41
C LEU A 195 -15.83 18.97 -9.72
N LEU A 196 -15.44 18.40 -10.86
CA LEU A 196 -15.86 18.88 -12.19
C LEU A 196 -17.09 18.13 -12.69
N LYS A 197 -17.05 16.79 -12.64
CA LYS A 197 -18.12 15.93 -13.17
C LYS A 197 -18.18 14.59 -12.46
N THR A 198 -19.38 14.02 -12.39
CA THR A 198 -19.57 12.62 -11.99
C THR A 198 -20.49 11.90 -12.96
N ILE A 199 -20.31 10.59 -13.09
CA ILE A 199 -21.20 9.72 -13.84
C ILE A 199 -21.38 8.44 -13.02
N PRO A 200 -22.58 8.08 -12.53
CA PRO A 200 -23.81 8.88 -12.48
C PRO A 200 -23.71 10.06 -11.50
N GLU A 201 -24.83 10.69 -11.17
CA GLU A 201 -24.88 11.63 -10.04
C GLU A 201 -24.59 10.89 -8.72
N TYR A 202 -23.72 11.46 -7.91
CA TYR A 202 -23.36 10.91 -6.61
C TYR A 202 -24.49 11.11 -5.58
N LYS A 203 -24.52 10.27 -4.55
CA LYS A 203 -25.49 10.34 -3.45
C LYS A 203 -24.97 11.12 -2.25
N SER A 204 -23.68 11.00 -1.95
CA SER A 204 -23.03 11.77 -0.90
C SER A 204 -21.55 11.97 -1.19
N LEU A 205 -21.00 13.04 -0.63
CA LEU A 205 -19.58 13.39 -0.72
C LEU A 205 -19.08 13.64 0.70
N ASN A 206 -17.96 13.02 1.07
CA ASN A 206 -17.35 13.29 2.37
C ASN A 206 -16.73 14.70 2.41
N ASN A 207 -16.64 15.28 3.62
CA ASN A 207 -15.92 16.53 3.85
C ASN A 207 -14.47 16.42 3.36
N GLY A 208 -13.85 17.55 3.04
CA GLY A 208 -12.49 17.63 2.50
C GLY A 208 -11.42 17.04 3.42
N ASP A 209 -11.67 16.96 4.72
CA ASP A 209 -10.76 16.45 5.76
C ASP A 209 -11.13 15.05 6.28
N TYR A 210 -12.10 14.37 5.65
CA TYR A 210 -12.52 13.04 6.08
C TYR A 210 -11.37 12.02 5.87
N PRO A 211 -10.95 11.25 6.88
CA PRO A 211 -9.66 10.54 6.83
C PRO A 211 -9.47 9.52 5.70
N GLN A 212 -10.55 8.95 5.18
CA GLN A 212 -10.57 8.16 3.94
C GLN A 212 -11.62 8.78 3.02
N ARG A 213 -11.24 9.86 2.32
CA ARG A 213 -12.19 10.72 1.62
C ARG A 213 -12.72 10.05 0.38
N THR A 214 -14.03 9.85 0.33
CA THR A 214 -14.70 9.27 -0.84
C THR A 214 -15.93 10.06 -1.28
N ILE A 215 -16.27 9.85 -2.54
CA ILE A 215 -17.57 10.18 -3.12
C ILE A 215 -18.35 8.88 -3.34
N TYR A 216 -19.60 8.89 -2.90
CA TYR A 216 -20.45 7.71 -2.82
C TYR A 216 -21.55 7.75 -3.88
N PHE A 217 -21.73 6.64 -4.57
CA PHE A 217 -22.78 6.42 -5.56
C PHE A 217 -23.67 5.26 -5.13
N GLU A 218 -24.95 5.34 -5.47
CA GLU A 218 -25.88 4.22 -5.44
C GLU A 218 -26.74 4.28 -6.71
N GLY A 219 -26.72 3.22 -7.51
CA GLY A 219 -27.43 3.24 -8.78
C GLY A 219 -27.38 1.93 -9.53
N ASP A 220 -27.98 1.94 -10.72
CA ASP A 220 -28.12 0.78 -11.61
C ASP A 220 -27.12 0.79 -12.79
N LYS A 221 -26.08 1.64 -12.69
CA LYS A 221 -25.13 1.88 -13.79
C LYS A 221 -24.00 0.87 -13.78
N LYS A 222 -23.43 0.66 -14.96
CA LYS A 222 -22.20 -0.11 -15.16
C LYS A 222 -20.96 0.73 -14.85
N GLU A 223 -21.01 2.00 -15.19
CA GLU A 223 -19.88 2.92 -15.12
C GLU A 223 -20.06 3.94 -14.00
N TYR A 224 -19.02 4.09 -13.17
CA TYR A 224 -18.93 5.06 -12.09
C TYR A 224 -17.64 5.86 -12.24
N TYR A 225 -17.73 7.16 -12.48
CA TYR A 225 -16.60 8.05 -12.69
C TYR A 225 -16.72 9.32 -11.85
N VAL A 226 -15.58 9.86 -11.49
CA VAL A 226 -15.41 11.19 -10.96
C VAL A 226 -14.26 11.90 -11.67
N GLU A 227 -14.51 13.14 -12.09
CA GLU A 227 -13.55 14.02 -12.74
C GLU A 227 -13.33 15.24 -11.84
N TYR A 228 -12.07 15.55 -11.56
CA TYR A 228 -11.71 16.57 -10.58
C TYR A 228 -10.35 17.18 -10.90
N GLU A 229 -10.13 18.39 -10.39
CA GLU A 229 -8.85 19.07 -10.43
C GLU A 229 -8.38 19.46 -9.03
N TYR A 230 -7.06 19.56 -8.84
CA TYR A 230 -6.46 19.99 -7.59
C TYR A 230 -5.03 20.49 -7.80
N ASP A 231 -4.55 21.32 -6.87
CA ASP A 231 -3.15 21.71 -6.80
C ASP A 231 -2.46 20.96 -5.66
N ASN A 232 -1.27 20.42 -5.90
CA ASN A 232 -0.42 19.84 -4.86
C ASN A 232 0.87 20.67 -4.74
N THR A 233 1.15 21.16 -3.53
CA THR A 233 2.33 22.00 -3.23
C THR A 233 3.23 21.32 -2.21
N ILE A 234 4.51 21.23 -2.54
CA ILE A 234 5.55 20.80 -1.62
C ILE A 234 6.46 21.98 -1.30
N GLU A 235 6.75 22.15 -0.02
CA GLU A 235 7.74 23.10 0.49
C GLU A 235 9.05 22.37 0.86
N TYR A 236 10.17 23.05 0.64
CA TYR A 236 11.47 22.59 1.08
C TYR A 236 11.76 23.12 2.49
N VAL A 237 12.24 22.24 3.38
CA VAL A 237 12.60 22.60 4.75
C VAL A 237 14.00 22.10 5.05
N ASP A 238 14.89 23.00 5.44
CA ASP A 238 16.22 22.62 5.91
C ASP A 238 16.16 22.06 7.35
N LEU A 239 16.46 20.77 7.46
CA LEU A 239 16.31 19.98 8.68
C LEU A 239 17.61 19.98 9.49
N ASP A 240 17.65 20.81 10.53
CA ASP A 240 18.74 20.98 11.48
C ASP A 240 18.38 20.28 12.80
N VAL A 241 19.16 19.25 13.13
CA VAL A 241 19.01 18.46 14.36
C VAL A 241 19.12 19.32 15.63
N ASN A 242 19.83 20.44 15.58
CA ASN A 242 20.02 21.33 16.73
C ASN A 242 18.79 22.18 17.04
N LYS A 243 17.86 22.32 16.08
CA LYS A 243 16.60 23.06 16.26
C LYS A 243 15.48 22.18 16.83
N VAL A 244 15.69 20.87 16.92
CA VAL A 244 14.69 19.94 17.43
C VAL A 244 14.37 20.24 18.89
N SER A 245 13.10 20.47 19.17
CA SER A 245 12.61 20.74 20.52
C SER A 245 12.78 19.50 21.41
N LYS A 246 13.20 19.70 22.66
CA LYS A 246 13.19 18.64 23.68
C LYS A 246 11.77 18.21 24.07
N SER A 247 10.81 19.13 23.98
CA SER A 247 9.39 18.84 24.20
C SER A 247 8.76 18.42 22.89
N GLN A 248 8.26 17.19 22.84
CA GLN A 248 7.60 16.59 21.69
C GLN A 248 6.16 16.24 22.04
N PRO A 249 5.20 16.31 21.09
CA PRO A 249 3.81 15.98 21.37
C PRO A 249 3.61 14.47 21.52
N THR A 250 2.46 14.09 22.08
CA THR A 250 2.12 12.70 22.43
C THR A 250 0.92 12.14 21.66
N PHE A 251 0.47 12.84 20.61
CA PHE A 251 -0.57 12.33 19.71
C PHE A 251 -0.03 11.22 18.80
N TYR A 252 -0.89 10.38 18.23
CA TYR A 252 -0.53 9.33 17.26
C TYR A 252 0.64 8.43 17.68
N LEU A 253 0.75 8.11 18.97
CA LEU A 253 1.76 7.20 19.53
C LEU A 253 1.24 5.78 19.83
N HIS A 254 -0.07 5.56 19.68
CA HIS A 254 -0.72 4.33 20.12
C HIS A 254 -0.68 3.22 19.06
N GLU A 255 -0.80 1.98 19.55
CA GLU A 255 -1.07 0.80 18.73
C GLU A 255 -2.47 0.88 18.10
N GLN A 256 -2.60 0.35 16.89
CA GLN A 256 -3.86 0.22 16.17
C GLN A 256 -3.92 -1.19 15.56
N ALA A 257 -4.62 -2.08 16.26
CA ALA A 257 -4.82 -3.45 15.85
C ALA A 257 -5.62 -3.54 14.52
N PRO A 258 -5.32 -4.53 13.65
CA PRO A 258 -4.38 -5.62 13.87
C PRO A 258 -2.91 -5.30 13.51
N HIS A 259 -2.64 -4.19 12.81
CA HIS A 259 -1.38 -3.98 12.09
C HIS A 259 -0.33 -3.16 12.84
N ILE A 260 -0.68 -1.98 13.37
CA ILE A 260 0.27 -1.16 14.13
C ILE A 260 0.32 -1.74 15.55
N VAL A 261 1.20 -2.71 15.76
CA VAL A 261 1.41 -3.36 17.06
C VAL A 261 2.86 -3.44 17.45
N PHE A 262 3.11 -3.25 18.74
CA PHE A 262 4.43 -3.23 19.35
C PHE A 262 4.75 -4.61 19.93
N THR A 263 4.85 -5.59 19.04
CA THR A 263 5.29 -6.95 19.36
C THR A 263 6.69 -6.93 19.98
N PRO A 264 7.11 -7.99 20.69
CA PRO A 264 8.47 -8.07 21.20
C PRO A 264 9.54 -7.86 20.12
N TYR A 265 9.33 -8.41 18.91
CA TYR A 265 10.24 -8.26 17.79
C TYR A 265 10.33 -6.80 17.32
N ILE A 266 9.19 -6.14 17.11
CA ILE A 266 9.14 -4.74 16.68
C ILE A 266 9.78 -3.80 17.73
N LYS A 267 9.57 -4.06 19.03
CA LYS A 267 10.19 -3.27 20.10
C LYS A 267 11.71 -3.40 20.14
N GLU A 268 12.23 -4.63 20.04
CA GLU A 268 13.68 -4.85 20.01
C GLU A 268 14.30 -4.28 18.74
N LEU A 269 13.67 -4.48 17.57
CA LEU A 269 14.13 -3.88 16.31
C LEU A 269 14.20 -2.35 16.40
N ALA A 270 13.15 -1.70 16.91
CA ALA A 270 13.14 -0.25 17.08
C ALA A 270 14.28 0.23 17.99
N LYS A 271 14.54 -0.49 19.09
CA LYS A 271 15.62 -0.21 20.04
C LYS A 271 17.00 -0.44 19.43
N GLU A 272 17.20 -1.49 18.63
CA GLU A 272 18.46 -1.78 17.93
C GLU A 272 18.80 -0.68 16.92
N ILE A 273 17.79 -0.17 16.21
CA ILE A 273 17.94 0.90 15.23
C ILE A 273 18.33 2.22 15.91
N VAL A 274 17.57 2.65 16.93
CA VAL A 274 17.75 3.98 17.53
C VAL A 274 18.81 4.01 18.63
N LYS A 275 19.13 2.87 19.25
CA LYS A 275 20.07 2.73 20.36
C LYS A 275 19.75 3.73 21.49
N ASP A 276 20.70 4.59 21.84
CA ASP A 276 20.58 5.60 22.88
C ASP A 276 20.24 7.00 22.33
N GLU A 277 19.85 7.11 21.04
CA GLU A 277 19.52 8.39 20.43
C GLU A 277 18.25 8.99 21.07
N THR A 278 18.30 10.29 21.36
CA THR A 278 17.21 11.03 22.02
C THR A 278 16.55 12.06 21.11
N ASN A 279 17.23 12.49 20.05
CA ASN A 279 16.71 13.43 19.07
C ASN A 279 15.70 12.76 18.14
N ASN A 280 14.43 13.18 18.19
CA ASN A 280 13.36 12.58 17.39
C ASN A 280 13.60 12.63 15.88
N LEU A 281 14.29 13.65 15.36
CA LEU A 281 14.63 13.73 13.95
C LEU A 281 15.68 12.68 13.56
N ILE A 282 16.71 12.51 14.39
CA ILE A 282 17.76 11.50 14.14
C ILE A 282 17.18 10.09 14.27
N LYS A 283 16.37 9.82 15.30
CA LYS A 283 15.66 8.53 15.45
C LYS A 283 14.84 8.19 14.20
N ALA A 284 14.01 9.13 13.73
CA ALA A 284 13.21 8.93 12.52
C ALA A 284 14.11 8.67 11.30
N LYS A 285 15.23 9.39 11.18
CA LYS A 285 16.19 9.19 10.10
C LYS A 285 16.82 7.80 10.13
N LEU A 286 17.25 7.33 11.29
CA LEU A 286 17.81 5.98 11.47
C LEU A 286 16.80 4.90 11.08
N ILE A 287 15.53 5.07 11.43
CA ILE A 287 14.44 4.17 11.03
C ILE A 287 14.25 4.19 9.51
N TYR A 288 14.20 5.37 8.90
CA TYR A 288 14.10 5.53 7.45
C TYR A 288 15.27 4.84 6.74
N GLU A 289 16.50 5.11 7.16
CA GLU A 289 17.71 4.55 6.57
C GLU A 289 17.76 3.03 6.76
N TYR A 290 17.35 2.51 7.93
CA TYR A 290 17.23 1.07 8.14
C TYR A 290 16.27 0.43 7.12
N ILE A 291 15.04 0.95 7.01
CA ILE A 291 14.03 0.38 6.10
C ILE A 291 14.51 0.45 4.65
N THR A 292 15.00 1.61 4.21
CA THR A 292 15.41 1.82 2.82
C THR A 292 16.65 1.02 2.40
N THR A 293 17.42 0.51 3.36
CA THR A 293 18.63 -0.30 3.10
C THR A 293 18.44 -1.80 3.40
N HIS A 294 17.48 -2.18 4.23
CA HIS A 294 17.24 -3.57 4.65
C HIS A 294 15.92 -4.16 4.11
N VAL A 295 14.98 -3.34 3.68
CA VAL A 295 13.69 -3.77 3.11
C VAL A 295 13.69 -3.49 1.62
N THR A 296 13.73 -4.56 0.82
CA THR A 296 13.66 -4.44 -0.64
C THR A 296 12.21 -4.21 -1.07
N TYR A 297 11.99 -3.28 -2.01
CA TYR A 297 10.66 -3.12 -2.59
C TYR A 297 10.21 -4.46 -3.17
N SER A 298 8.97 -4.87 -2.93
CA SER A 298 8.40 -6.02 -3.62
C SER A 298 6.91 -5.80 -3.77
N PHE A 299 6.34 -6.11 -4.93
CA PHE A 299 4.89 -6.22 -5.03
C PHE A 299 4.42 -7.33 -4.08
N VAL A 300 3.39 -7.09 -3.28
CA VAL A 300 2.89 -8.07 -2.28
C VAL A 300 1.41 -8.39 -2.47
N ARG A 301 1.01 -9.61 -2.09
CA ARG A 301 -0.40 -10.01 -2.12
C ARG A 301 -1.29 -9.03 -1.36
N ASN A 302 -2.58 -9.05 -1.68
CA ASN A 302 -3.58 -8.18 -1.07
C ASN A 302 -3.42 -8.10 0.46
N TYR A 303 -3.36 -6.87 0.99
CA TYR A 303 -3.11 -6.60 2.41
C TYR A 303 -4.09 -7.31 3.35
N TYR A 304 -5.31 -7.62 2.90
CA TYR A 304 -6.29 -8.35 3.70
C TYR A 304 -5.80 -9.75 4.08
N THR A 305 -4.90 -10.32 3.28
CA THR A 305 -4.31 -11.65 3.48
C THR A 305 -3.08 -11.66 4.39
N ILE A 306 -2.62 -10.49 4.84
CA ILE A 306 -1.45 -10.31 5.69
C ILE A 306 -1.93 -9.93 7.09
N PRO A 307 -1.85 -10.82 8.11
CA PRO A 307 -2.44 -10.54 9.43
C PRO A 307 -1.74 -9.43 10.23
N ASN A 308 -0.44 -9.22 10.00
CA ASN A 308 0.37 -8.17 10.62
C ASN A 308 1.34 -7.61 9.57
N ILE A 309 0.99 -6.49 8.96
CA ILE A 309 1.70 -5.92 7.80
C ILE A 309 3.10 -5.38 8.17
N PRO A 310 3.29 -4.54 9.22
CA PRO A 310 4.63 -4.10 9.63
C PRO A 310 5.59 -5.24 9.94
N GLU A 311 5.16 -6.22 10.72
CA GLU A 311 6.01 -7.33 11.14
C GLU A 311 6.32 -8.29 9.97
N TYR A 312 5.37 -8.48 9.04
CA TYR A 312 5.63 -9.20 7.79
C TYR A 312 6.77 -8.54 6.99
N GLY A 313 6.75 -7.21 6.85
CA GLY A 313 7.80 -6.47 6.16
C GLY A 313 9.16 -6.55 6.85
N ALA A 314 9.17 -6.41 8.18
CA ALA A 314 10.41 -6.44 8.97
C ALA A 314 11.05 -7.84 9.02
N LEU A 315 10.27 -8.91 9.20
CA LEU A 315 10.79 -10.29 9.21
C LEU A 315 11.22 -10.76 7.81
N GLY A 316 10.45 -10.38 6.79
CA GLY A 316 10.67 -10.85 5.41
C GLY A 316 11.72 -10.05 4.64
N GLY A 317 12.11 -8.87 5.11
CA GLY A 317 13.05 -7.98 4.42
C GLY A 317 12.52 -7.46 3.09
N LYS A 318 11.20 -7.50 2.86
CA LYS A 318 10.56 -7.02 1.63
C LYS A 318 9.16 -6.47 1.88
N GLY A 319 8.75 -5.55 1.01
CA GLY A 319 7.40 -4.98 1.03
C GLY A 319 7.23 -3.88 0.00
N ASP A 320 5.99 -3.60 -0.38
CA ASP A 320 5.65 -2.48 -1.26
C ASP A 320 5.60 -1.15 -0.48
N CYS A 321 5.06 -0.10 -1.11
CA CYS A 321 4.98 1.23 -0.53
C CYS A 321 4.21 1.25 0.79
N GLY A 322 3.05 0.59 0.85
CA GLY A 322 2.27 0.56 2.07
C GLY A 322 2.88 -0.29 3.19
N ILE A 323 3.47 -1.46 2.92
CA ILE A 323 4.20 -2.20 3.96
C ILE A 323 5.32 -1.34 4.57
N GLN A 324 6.11 -0.68 3.72
CA GLN A 324 7.25 0.10 4.18
C GLN A 324 6.81 1.34 4.97
N ALA A 325 5.75 2.04 4.53
CA ALA A 325 5.20 3.16 5.26
C ALA A 325 4.63 2.73 6.63
N LEU A 326 3.95 1.59 6.71
CA LEU A 326 3.38 1.06 7.95
C LEU A 326 4.47 0.60 8.91
N LEU A 327 5.54 -0.01 8.39
CA LEU A 327 6.71 -0.36 9.19
C LEU A 327 7.39 0.88 9.76
N PHE A 328 7.59 1.92 8.93
CA PHE A 328 8.15 3.19 9.39
C PHE A 328 7.30 3.82 10.49
N ILE A 329 5.98 3.89 10.31
CA ILE A 329 5.04 4.41 11.31
C ILE A 329 5.12 3.60 12.60
N THR A 330 5.09 2.27 12.51
CA THR A 330 5.10 1.40 13.69
C THR A 330 6.38 1.55 14.49
N LEU A 331 7.54 1.57 13.82
CA LEU A 331 8.84 1.79 14.48
C LEU A 331 8.94 3.21 15.07
N CYS A 332 8.44 4.24 14.38
CA CYS A 332 8.39 5.61 14.91
C CYS A 332 7.54 5.69 16.19
N ARG A 333 6.33 5.14 16.17
CA ARG A 333 5.43 5.15 17.33
C ARG A 333 6.03 4.38 18.52
N CYS A 334 6.70 3.25 18.28
CA CYS A 334 7.46 2.49 19.29
C CYS A 334 8.48 3.34 20.05
N VAL A 335 9.13 4.30 19.38
CA VAL A 335 10.15 5.17 19.98
C VAL A 335 9.64 6.58 20.28
N SER A 336 8.32 6.70 20.47
CA SER A 336 7.63 7.95 20.86
C SER A 336 7.79 9.09 19.84
N ILE A 337 7.72 8.76 18.54
CA ILE A 337 7.62 9.74 17.44
C ILE A 337 6.22 9.62 16.85
N PRO A 338 5.40 10.69 16.88
CA PRO A 338 4.10 10.66 16.22
C PRO A 338 4.26 10.44 14.73
N ALA A 339 3.53 9.45 14.21
CA ALA A 339 3.56 9.13 12.79
C ALA A 339 2.18 8.68 12.31
N THR A 340 1.80 9.07 11.10
CA THR A 340 0.51 8.76 10.47
C THR A 340 0.71 8.35 9.03
N TRP A 341 -0.34 7.75 8.49
CA TRP A 341 -0.39 7.25 7.12
C TRP A 341 -0.89 8.32 6.15
N GLN A 342 -0.41 8.28 4.92
CA GLN A 342 -1.10 8.88 3.79
C GLN A 342 -1.04 7.94 2.57
N ALA A 343 -2.12 7.93 1.80
CA ALA A 343 -2.24 7.07 0.61
C ALA A 343 -3.15 7.66 -0.44
N GLY A 344 -2.98 7.23 -1.69
CA GLY A 344 -3.85 7.59 -2.80
C GLY A 344 -3.19 7.25 -4.13
N LEU A 345 -2.96 8.23 -5.01
CA LEU A 345 -2.31 7.97 -6.30
C LEU A 345 -0.96 8.68 -6.42
N TYR A 346 0.00 8.02 -7.05
CA TYR A 346 1.17 8.61 -7.68
C TYR A 346 0.83 8.96 -9.12
N VAL A 347 1.00 10.23 -9.51
CA VAL A 347 0.45 10.78 -10.75
C VAL A 347 1.51 11.55 -11.52
N THR A 348 1.98 10.99 -12.63
CA THR A 348 2.98 11.61 -13.50
C THR A 348 2.54 11.61 -14.95
N PRO A 349 3.25 12.33 -15.85
CA PRO A 349 3.01 12.22 -17.29
C PRO A 349 3.30 10.82 -17.88
N TYR A 350 3.96 9.94 -17.14
CA TYR A 350 4.40 8.62 -17.62
C TYR A 350 3.56 7.47 -17.08
N ASP A 351 3.01 7.62 -15.87
CA ASP A 351 2.29 6.57 -15.16
C ASP A 351 1.36 7.14 -14.07
N ILE A 352 0.29 6.39 -13.78
CA ILE A 352 -0.63 6.64 -12.68
C ILE A 352 -0.90 5.33 -11.95
N GLY A 353 -0.70 5.32 -10.64
CA GLY A 353 -0.88 4.11 -9.82
C GLY A 353 -1.00 4.39 -8.34
N ASN A 354 -1.28 3.35 -7.56
CA ASN A 354 -1.42 3.45 -6.11
C ASN A 354 -0.09 3.75 -5.44
N HIS A 355 -0.13 4.55 -4.39
CA HIS A 355 1.05 4.85 -3.60
C HIS A 355 0.74 5.28 -2.17
N ASP A 356 1.52 4.73 -1.25
CA ASP A 356 1.43 4.97 0.19
C ASP A 356 2.74 5.55 0.71
N TRP A 357 2.64 6.48 1.67
CA TRP A 357 3.79 7.07 2.33
C TRP A 357 3.48 7.43 3.79
N ALA A 358 4.52 7.69 4.56
CA ALA A 358 4.38 8.06 5.96
C ALA A 358 4.52 9.56 6.16
N ARG A 359 3.84 10.06 7.19
CA ARG A 359 4.10 11.36 7.81
C ARG A 359 4.60 11.13 9.23
N PHE A 360 5.52 11.97 9.69
CA PHE A 360 5.98 11.97 11.07
C PHE A 360 6.11 13.40 11.59
N TYR A 361 5.92 13.58 12.89
CA TYR A 361 5.94 14.90 13.51
C TYR A 361 7.21 15.10 14.33
N VAL A 362 7.89 16.23 14.11
CA VAL A 362 9.01 16.67 14.94
C VAL A 362 8.87 18.16 15.23
N ALA A 363 8.73 18.55 16.51
CA ALA A 363 8.74 19.96 16.87
C ALA A 363 10.15 20.58 16.73
N PRO A 364 10.28 21.83 16.25
CA PRO A 364 9.22 22.75 15.82
C PRO A 364 8.82 22.64 14.34
N TYR A 365 9.43 21.73 13.57
CA TYR A 365 9.19 21.58 12.13
C TYR A 365 7.75 21.24 11.76
N GLY A 366 7.04 20.52 12.64
CA GLY A 366 5.69 20.06 12.36
C GLY A 366 5.67 18.71 11.67
N TRP A 367 4.71 18.52 10.75
CA TRP A 367 4.59 17.29 9.97
C TRP A 367 5.60 17.28 8.82
N LEU A 368 6.41 16.23 8.77
CA LEU A 368 7.37 15.90 7.74
C LEU A 368 6.95 14.61 7.03
N TYR A 369 7.58 14.31 5.90
CA TYR A 369 7.27 13.13 5.08
C TYR A 369 8.40 12.09 5.12
N ALA A 370 8.05 10.81 5.02
CA ALA A 370 8.98 9.74 4.77
C ALA A 370 8.40 8.81 3.70
N ASP A 371 9.02 8.79 2.52
CA ASP A 371 8.71 7.84 1.47
C ASP A 371 9.80 6.78 1.38
N CYS A 372 9.70 5.76 2.22
CA CYS A 372 10.67 4.66 2.27
C CYS A 372 10.74 3.90 0.94
N SER A 373 9.65 3.85 0.17
CA SER A 373 9.61 3.06 -1.06
C SER A 373 10.40 3.73 -2.19
N PHE A 374 10.21 5.04 -2.39
CA PHE A 374 10.97 5.82 -3.37
C PHE A 374 12.40 6.05 -2.88
N GLY A 375 12.57 6.27 -1.57
CA GLY A 375 13.86 6.32 -0.90
C GLY A 375 14.70 5.05 -1.13
N GLY A 376 14.12 3.88 -0.85
CA GLY A 376 14.77 2.59 -1.06
C GLY A 376 15.06 2.31 -2.54
N SER A 377 14.20 2.76 -3.45
CA SER A 377 14.50 2.70 -4.89
C SER A 377 15.70 3.58 -5.26
N ALA A 378 15.77 4.82 -4.73
CA ALA A 378 16.91 5.70 -4.95
C ALA A 378 18.22 5.09 -4.42
N TYR A 379 18.21 4.56 -3.19
CA TYR A 379 19.36 3.88 -2.61
C TYR A 379 19.84 2.69 -3.46
N ARG A 380 18.93 1.79 -3.89
CA ARG A 380 19.27 0.65 -4.75
C ARG A 380 19.87 1.05 -6.11
N ASN A 381 19.52 2.25 -6.59
CA ASN A 381 20.04 2.80 -7.85
C ASN A 381 21.26 3.71 -7.65
N GLY A 382 21.78 3.85 -6.42
CA GLY A 382 22.95 4.67 -6.12
C GLY A 382 22.70 6.18 -6.10
N ASP A 383 21.43 6.61 -6.13
CA ASP A 383 21.05 8.02 -6.07
C ASP A 383 20.92 8.47 -4.62
N MET A 384 22.06 8.80 -4.02
CA MET A 384 22.15 9.15 -2.60
C MET A 384 21.46 10.47 -2.27
N GLU A 385 21.39 11.40 -3.21
CA GLU A 385 20.74 12.68 -3.00
C GLU A 385 19.22 12.53 -2.93
N ARG A 386 18.62 11.81 -3.89
CA ARG A 386 17.19 11.49 -3.86
C ARG A 386 16.84 10.59 -2.69
N TRP A 387 17.72 9.64 -2.34
CA TRP A 387 17.54 8.81 -1.15
C TRP A 387 17.43 9.66 0.11
N GLN A 388 18.30 10.65 0.30
CA GLN A 388 18.24 11.51 1.48
C GLN A 388 17.10 12.53 1.41
N TYR A 389 16.65 12.92 0.22
CA TYR A 389 15.53 13.84 0.03
C TYR A 389 14.20 13.28 0.54
N TYR A 390 13.89 12.01 0.25
CA TYR A 390 12.64 11.37 0.70
C TYR A 390 12.56 11.12 2.21
N PHE A 391 13.59 11.53 2.97
CA PHE A 391 13.48 11.78 4.40
C PHE A 391 13.26 13.27 4.66
N GLY A 392 12.06 13.60 5.15
CA GLY A 392 11.64 14.97 5.44
C GLY A 392 10.79 15.61 4.34
N HIS A 393 10.90 15.12 3.10
CA HIS A 393 10.27 15.73 1.93
C HIS A 393 9.53 14.71 1.07
N LEU A 394 8.75 15.22 0.12
CA LEU A 394 7.98 14.46 -0.85
C LEU A 394 8.04 15.19 -2.20
N ASP A 395 7.62 14.56 -3.29
CA ASP A 395 7.39 15.24 -4.56
C ASP A 395 5.90 15.65 -4.71
N PRO A 396 5.55 16.58 -5.62
CA PRO A 396 4.19 17.08 -5.78
C PRO A 396 3.29 16.12 -6.58
N PHE A 397 3.78 14.96 -7.05
CA PHE A 397 3.07 14.03 -7.92
C PHE A 397 2.13 13.09 -7.14
N ARG A 398 1.46 13.60 -6.10
CA ARG A 398 0.57 12.80 -5.24
C ARG A 398 -0.87 13.28 -5.32
N MET A 399 -1.79 12.34 -5.32
CA MET A 399 -3.22 12.54 -5.05
C MET A 399 -3.50 11.88 -3.69
N PRO A 400 -3.37 12.59 -2.55
CA PRO A 400 -3.63 12.02 -1.23
C PRO A 400 -5.14 11.85 -1.03
N ALA A 401 -5.64 10.62 -0.91
CA ALA A 401 -7.04 10.34 -0.59
C ALA A 401 -7.27 9.91 0.87
N ASN A 402 -6.19 9.51 1.56
CA ASN A 402 -6.23 9.02 2.92
C ASN A 402 -5.23 9.76 3.82
N SER A 403 -5.64 10.05 5.06
CA SER A 403 -4.80 10.64 6.11
C SER A 403 -4.70 9.77 7.36
N ASP A 404 -5.44 8.67 7.39
CA ASP A 404 -5.37 7.68 8.45
C ASP A 404 -5.42 6.26 7.86
N TYR A 405 -4.84 5.33 8.58
CA TYR A 405 -4.80 3.94 8.19
C TYR A 405 -6.08 3.24 8.67
N GLN A 406 -6.68 2.38 7.84
CA GLN A 406 -7.82 1.54 8.25
C GLN A 406 -8.97 2.35 8.85
N PHE A 407 -9.39 3.40 8.15
CA PHE A 407 -10.55 4.21 8.50
C PHE A 407 -11.79 3.73 7.74
N ASP A 408 -12.98 3.84 8.34
CA ASP A 408 -14.20 3.34 7.69
C ASP A 408 -14.77 4.34 6.67
N LEU A 409 -15.45 3.82 5.66
CA LEU A 409 -16.13 4.60 4.64
C LEU A 409 -17.42 5.23 5.17
N PHE A 410 -17.83 6.32 4.55
CA PHE A 410 -19.15 6.88 4.77
C PHE A 410 -19.92 7.05 3.45
N PRO A 411 -21.09 6.41 3.29
CA PRO A 411 -21.73 5.47 4.23
C PRO A 411 -20.92 4.19 4.44
N THR A 412 -21.00 3.59 5.63
CA THR A 412 -20.36 2.30 5.94
C THR A 412 -20.89 1.20 5.02
N LYS A 413 -19.99 0.33 4.57
CA LYS A 413 -20.35 -0.85 3.77
C LYS A 413 -20.93 -1.97 4.62
N LYS A 414 -21.79 -2.77 4.00
CA LYS A 414 -22.45 -3.92 4.67
C LYS A 414 -21.60 -5.18 4.63
N PHE A 415 -20.73 -5.31 3.64
CA PHE A 415 -19.90 -6.49 3.43
C PHE A 415 -18.43 -6.19 3.68
N ILE A 416 -17.64 -7.25 3.79
CA ILE A 416 -16.19 -7.18 3.94
C ILE A 416 -15.63 -6.29 2.81
N ARG A 417 -14.84 -5.29 3.22
CA ARG A 417 -14.14 -4.36 2.33
C ARG A 417 -13.23 -5.13 1.36
N GLN A 418 -13.14 -4.65 0.12
CA GLN A 418 -12.14 -5.20 -0.80
C GLN A 418 -10.76 -4.81 -0.31
N ASP A 419 -10.65 -3.56 0.12
CA ASP A 419 -9.48 -3.01 0.78
C ASP A 419 -9.92 -2.17 1.99
N PRO A 420 -9.87 -2.74 3.21
CA PRO A 420 -10.24 -2.02 4.43
C PRO A 420 -9.20 -1.01 4.89
N TYR A 421 -8.05 -0.88 4.21
CA TYR A 421 -6.90 -0.17 4.74
C TYR A 421 -6.71 1.20 4.13
N ASP A 422 -6.63 1.28 2.80
CA ASP A 422 -6.33 2.55 2.11
C ASP A 422 -7.26 2.85 0.92
N ASN A 423 -7.89 1.88 0.25
CA ASN A 423 -8.90 2.11 -0.80
C ASN A 423 -8.46 3.19 -1.81
N GLN A 424 -7.34 2.98 -2.48
CA GLN A 424 -6.73 4.00 -3.34
C GLN A 424 -7.41 4.18 -4.71
N THR A 425 -8.16 3.17 -5.18
CA THR A 425 -8.80 3.16 -6.50
C THR A 425 -10.32 2.99 -6.47
N GLY A 426 -10.89 2.83 -5.28
CA GLY A 426 -12.32 2.65 -5.10
C GLY A 426 -12.73 1.20 -4.93
N GLU A 427 -13.90 1.03 -4.33
CA GLU A 427 -14.47 -0.27 -4.06
C GLU A 427 -15.99 -0.21 -4.06
N ALA A 428 -16.61 -1.37 -4.22
CA ALA A 428 -18.05 -1.46 -4.44
C ALA A 428 -18.67 -2.67 -3.73
N GLU A 429 -19.98 -2.62 -3.55
CA GLU A 429 -20.81 -3.73 -3.10
C GLU A 429 -22.19 -3.66 -3.75
N TYR A 430 -22.89 -4.78 -3.85
CA TYR A 430 -24.30 -4.80 -4.20
C TYR A 430 -25.10 -5.39 -3.03
N GLU A 431 -26.34 -5.81 -3.27
CA GLU A 431 -27.25 -6.27 -2.21
C GLU A 431 -26.79 -7.56 -1.52
N GLU A 432 -26.09 -8.47 -2.22
CA GLU A 432 -25.78 -9.82 -1.71
C GLU A 432 -24.33 -10.00 -1.25
N ARG A 433 -23.38 -9.22 -1.78
CA ARG A 433 -21.96 -9.26 -1.37
C ARG A 433 -21.17 -7.99 -1.76
N GLY A 434 -19.98 -7.87 -1.16
CA GLY A 434 -18.91 -6.98 -1.63
C GLY A 434 -18.32 -7.43 -2.96
N LEU A 435 -17.83 -6.49 -3.76
CA LEU A 435 -17.13 -6.76 -5.02
C LEU A 435 -15.63 -6.95 -4.81
N TYR A 436 -15.06 -7.88 -5.56
CA TYR A 436 -13.65 -8.18 -5.66
C TYR A 436 -13.02 -7.47 -6.85
N LEU A 437 -11.69 -7.42 -6.92
CA LEU A 437 -10.98 -6.82 -8.06
C LEU A 437 -11.36 -7.45 -9.41
N ASP A 438 -11.72 -8.74 -9.44
CA ASP A 438 -12.16 -9.41 -10.66
C ASP A 438 -13.58 -9.03 -11.11
N ASP A 439 -14.35 -8.31 -10.29
CA ASP A 439 -15.75 -7.93 -10.58
C ASP A 439 -15.85 -6.58 -11.32
N TYR A 440 -14.75 -5.83 -11.43
CA TYR A 440 -14.74 -4.51 -12.06
C TYR A 440 -13.37 -4.16 -12.65
N GLN A 441 -13.39 -3.24 -13.61
CA GLN A 441 -12.19 -2.65 -14.17
C GLN A 441 -11.98 -1.26 -13.57
N LEU A 442 -10.72 -0.91 -13.29
CA LEU A 442 -10.35 0.43 -12.87
C LEU A 442 -10.18 1.33 -14.09
N HIS A 443 -10.58 2.59 -13.95
CA HIS A 443 -10.30 3.65 -14.91
C HIS A 443 -9.50 4.74 -14.21
N LEU A 444 -8.26 4.94 -14.62
CA LEU A 444 -7.39 6.00 -14.14
C LEU A 444 -6.89 6.78 -15.36
N GLU A 445 -7.33 8.03 -15.47
CA GLU A 445 -7.03 8.88 -16.61
C GLU A 445 -6.46 10.21 -16.12
N VAL A 446 -5.26 10.53 -16.60
CA VAL A 446 -4.63 11.85 -16.42
C VAL A 446 -5.06 12.71 -17.60
N VAL A 447 -5.91 13.70 -17.34
CA VAL A 447 -6.38 14.64 -18.37
C VAL A 447 -5.34 15.73 -18.59
N GLU A 448 -4.80 16.29 -17.50
CA GLU A 448 -3.79 17.34 -17.58
C GLU A 448 -2.89 17.37 -16.33
N ILE A 449 -1.62 17.72 -16.53
CA ILE A 449 -0.65 18.04 -15.48
C ILE A 449 0.07 19.33 -15.87
N ILE A 450 -0.04 20.38 -15.05
CA ILE A 450 0.63 21.67 -15.28
C ILE A 450 1.52 22.00 -14.10
N LYS A 451 2.80 22.28 -14.36
CA LYS A 451 3.70 22.91 -13.36
C LYS A 451 3.34 24.39 -13.23
N ARG A 452 3.12 24.88 -12.00
CA ARG A 452 2.74 26.28 -11.72
C ARG A 452 3.90 27.14 -11.24
#